data_AF-A0A2V9IY55-F1
#
_entry.id   AF-A0A2V9IY55-F1
#
_cell.length_a   1.000
_cell.length_b   1.000
_cell.length_c   1.000
_cell.angle_alpha   90.00
_cell.angle_beta   90.00
_cell.angle_gamma   90.00
#
_symmetry.space_group_name_H-M   'P 1'
#
loop_
_entity.id
_entity.type
_entity.pdbx_description
1 polymer ?
#
loop_
_entity_poly.entity_id
_entity_poly.type
_entity_poly.pdbx_seq_one_letter_code
_entity_poly.pdbx_strand_id
1 'polypeptide(L)'
;MEPLLIAETSRHRGALTDLALELAQKSAGFRRSLPDSLVTSLANLVRAMNCYYSNLIEGHDTHPVDIERALNNDYSTDAHKRDLQLEAKAHMTVQKWIDAGDLKGRAVRRDGIREIHRRFCELLPDDLLWVEDPETKERVKVVPGELRRRKVKVGTHIPVSPGALPRFLGRFEEVYGHLSRTDSIIGAATAHHRLLWIHPFLDGNGRVARLMSHAMLLETLDTGAIWSVARGLARSV
;
A
#
# COMPACT_ATOMS: atom_id res chain seq x y z
N MET A 1 14.73 -17.52 -4.18
CA MET A 1 15.12 -16.11 -4.21
C MET A 1 14.65 -15.49 -2.90
N GLU A 2 15.61 -15.13 -2.05
CA GLU A 2 15.42 -14.66 -0.67
C GLU A 2 14.93 -13.19 -0.62
N PRO A 3 14.28 -12.72 0.47
CA PRO A 3 13.94 -11.31 0.64
C PRO A 3 15.15 -10.39 0.43
N LEU A 4 14.93 -9.25 -0.22
CA LEU A 4 16.00 -8.33 -0.62
C LEU A 4 16.24 -7.34 0.52
N LEU A 5 16.99 -7.73 1.54
CA LEU A 5 17.64 -6.71 2.36
C LEU A 5 18.90 -6.23 1.65
N ILE A 6 19.16 -4.93 1.79
CA ILE A 6 20.40 -4.35 1.30
C ILE A 6 21.47 -4.70 2.32
N ALA A 7 22.34 -5.63 1.94
CA ALA A 7 23.43 -6.11 2.79
C ALA A 7 24.25 -4.95 3.37
N GLU A 8 24.75 -5.11 4.59
CA GLU A 8 25.61 -4.12 5.24
C GLU A 8 26.89 -3.84 4.43
N THR A 9 27.38 -4.86 3.72
CA THR A 9 28.55 -4.78 2.84
C THR A 9 28.27 -4.14 1.47
N SER A 10 27.02 -3.76 1.19
CA SER A 10 26.68 -3.10 -0.08
C SER A 10 27.39 -1.75 -0.20
N ARG A 11 28.02 -1.51 -1.36
CA ARG A 11 28.60 -0.19 -1.67
C ARG A 11 27.60 0.97 -1.62
N HIS A 12 26.29 0.67 -1.73
CA HIS A 12 25.22 1.66 -1.67
C HIS A 12 24.73 1.92 -0.23
N ARG A 13 25.18 1.14 0.76
CA ARG A 13 24.68 1.17 2.14
C ARG A 13 24.88 2.54 2.81
N GLY A 14 26.05 3.15 2.64
CA GLY A 14 26.36 4.47 3.20
C GLY A 14 25.37 5.54 2.71
N ALA A 15 25.29 5.72 1.38
CA ALA A 15 24.40 6.70 0.77
C ALA A 15 22.92 6.50 1.13
N LEU A 16 22.45 5.25 1.22
CA LEU A 16 21.07 4.96 1.63
C LEU A 16 20.81 5.25 3.11
N THR A 17 21.82 5.06 3.95
CA THR A 17 21.75 5.40 5.38
C THR A 17 21.66 6.92 5.55
N ASP A 18 22.43 7.68 4.79
CA ASP A 18 22.37 9.15 4.79
C ASP A 18 20.98 9.65 4.33
N LEU A 19 20.43 9.07 3.27
CA LEU A 19 19.07 9.40 2.80
C LEU A 19 17.99 9.03 3.83
N ALA A 20 18.13 7.89 4.52
CA ALA A 20 17.21 7.51 5.59
C ALA A 20 17.27 8.49 6.77
N LEU A 21 18.48 8.95 7.14
CA LEU A 21 18.67 9.97 8.17
C LEU A 21 18.06 11.31 7.75
N GLU A 22 18.31 11.76 6.52
CA GLU A 22 17.75 13.01 5.99
C GLU A 22 16.22 12.96 5.97
N LEU A 23 15.63 11.84 5.52
CA LEU A 23 14.19 11.64 5.52
C LEU A 23 13.62 11.69 6.94
N ALA A 24 14.29 11.08 7.92
CA ALA A 24 13.87 11.11 9.31
C ALA A 24 13.92 12.52 9.90
N GLN A 25 14.99 13.27 9.65
CA GLN A 25 15.15 14.65 10.09
C GLN A 25 14.08 15.57 9.49
N LYS A 26 13.85 15.48 8.17
CA LYS A 26 12.81 16.27 7.49
C LYS A 26 11.40 15.92 7.97
N SER A 27 11.11 14.64 8.17
CA SER A 27 9.82 14.18 8.68
C SER A 27 9.55 14.70 10.09
N ALA A 28 10.52 14.54 11.00
CA ALA A 28 10.40 15.01 12.37
C ALA A 28 10.32 16.55 12.45
N GLY A 29 11.13 17.25 11.66
CA GLY A 29 11.11 18.71 11.56
C GLY A 29 9.76 19.24 11.07
N PHE A 30 9.22 18.65 10.00
CA PHE A 30 7.94 19.07 9.45
C PHE A 30 6.79 18.85 10.44
N ARG A 31 6.72 17.67 11.07
CA ARG A 31 5.69 17.41 12.08
C ARG A 31 5.77 18.36 13.27
N ARG A 32 6.98 18.59 13.81
CA ARG A 32 7.18 19.47 14.98
C ARG A 32 6.95 20.95 14.68
N SER A 33 7.01 21.35 13.41
CA SER A 33 6.70 22.72 12.99
C SER A 33 5.21 23.06 12.99
N LEU A 34 4.32 22.08 13.20
CA LEU A 34 2.88 22.25 13.12
C LEU A 34 2.19 21.96 14.46
N PRO A 35 1.23 22.80 14.89
CA PRO A 35 0.29 22.47 15.96
C PRO A 35 -0.51 21.19 15.65
N ASP A 36 -0.89 20.42 16.68
CA ASP A 36 -1.61 19.14 16.54
C ASP A 36 -2.93 19.25 15.75
N SER A 37 -3.64 20.37 15.89
CA SER A 37 -4.87 20.65 15.15
C SER A 37 -4.63 20.78 13.64
N LEU A 38 -3.49 21.37 13.25
CA LEU A 38 -3.08 21.47 11.85
C LEU A 38 -2.55 20.16 11.31
N VAL A 39 -1.81 19.37 12.11
CA VAL A 39 -1.37 18.02 11.74
C VAL A 39 -2.58 17.15 11.39
N THR A 40 -3.62 17.15 12.22
CA THR A 40 -4.84 16.37 11.99
C THR A 40 -5.56 16.78 10.70
N SER A 41 -5.72 18.09 10.50
CA SER A 41 -6.38 18.64 9.30
C SER A 41 -5.58 18.32 8.02
N LEU A 42 -4.26 18.46 8.09
CA LEU A 42 -3.37 18.16 6.97
C LEU A 42 -3.33 16.66 6.65
N ALA A 43 -3.30 15.78 7.66
CA ALA A 43 -3.36 14.34 7.46
C ALA A 43 -4.63 13.92 6.72
N ASN A 44 -5.76 14.58 6.97
CA ASN A 44 -7.01 14.32 6.24
C ASN A 44 -6.89 14.69 4.75
N LEU A 45 -6.30 15.84 4.43
CA LEU A 45 -6.06 16.27 3.03
C LEU A 45 -5.05 15.35 2.33
N VAL A 46 -3.95 15.00 3.01
CA VAL A 46 -2.92 14.10 2.48
C VAL A 46 -3.51 12.72 2.19
N ARG A 47 -4.46 12.22 3.00
CA ARG A 47 -5.13 10.95 2.72
C ARG A 47 -5.89 10.96 1.39
N ALA A 48 -6.58 12.05 1.05
CA ALA A 48 -7.23 12.20 -0.25
C ALA A 48 -6.22 12.22 -1.39
N MET A 49 -5.10 12.95 -1.23
CA MET A 49 -4.01 12.95 -2.22
C MET A 49 -3.33 11.58 -2.35
N ASN A 50 -3.14 10.84 -1.26
CA ASN A 50 -2.57 9.49 -1.29
C ASN A 50 -3.44 8.55 -2.09
N CYS A 51 -4.76 8.64 -1.90
CA CYS A 51 -5.72 7.91 -2.67
C CYS A 51 -5.62 8.24 -4.17
N TYR A 52 -5.55 9.52 -4.52
CA TYR A 52 -5.37 9.97 -5.90
C TYR A 52 -4.15 9.30 -6.56
N TYR A 53 -2.96 9.44 -5.95
CA TYR A 53 -1.73 8.86 -6.50
C TYR A 53 -1.75 7.33 -6.51
N SER A 54 -2.36 6.71 -5.49
CA SER A 54 -2.51 5.26 -5.41
C SER A 54 -3.35 4.72 -6.55
N ASN A 55 -4.46 5.38 -6.89
CA ASN A 55 -5.34 4.98 -7.97
C ASN A 55 -4.73 5.30 -9.34
N LEU A 56 -4.06 6.45 -9.48
CA LEU A 56 -3.35 6.84 -10.71
C LEU A 56 -2.31 5.79 -11.13
N ILE A 57 -1.57 5.22 -10.17
CA ILE A 57 -0.59 4.14 -10.44
C ILE A 57 -1.26 2.89 -11.03
N GLU A 58 -2.53 2.62 -10.70
CA GLU A 58 -3.30 1.50 -11.26
C GLU A 58 -3.96 1.85 -12.62
N GLY A 59 -3.72 3.06 -13.16
CA GLY A 59 -4.37 3.56 -14.37
C GLY A 59 -5.78 4.12 -14.14
N HIS A 60 -6.20 4.28 -12.89
CA HIS A 60 -7.49 4.84 -12.51
C HIS A 60 -7.38 6.34 -12.28
N ASP A 61 -7.75 7.14 -13.28
CA ASP A 61 -7.74 8.61 -13.19
C ASP A 61 -9.03 9.12 -12.52
N THR A 62 -9.04 9.11 -11.19
CA THR A 62 -10.12 9.74 -10.39
C THR A 62 -9.71 11.16 -10.07
N HIS A 63 -10.36 12.17 -10.65
CA HIS A 63 -10.01 13.56 -10.37
C HIS A 63 -10.16 13.87 -8.86
N PRO A 64 -9.30 14.69 -8.24
CA PRO A 64 -9.39 15.00 -6.80
C PRO A 64 -10.78 15.49 -6.35
N VAL A 65 -11.48 16.25 -7.21
CA VAL A 65 -12.87 16.68 -6.96
C VAL A 65 -13.83 15.50 -6.80
N ASP A 66 -13.65 14.43 -7.57
CA ASP A 66 -14.51 13.25 -7.51
C ASP A 66 -14.21 12.42 -6.26
N ILE A 67 -12.97 12.42 -5.76
CA ILE A 67 -12.59 11.84 -4.46
C ILE A 67 -13.28 12.62 -3.33
N GLU A 68 -13.26 13.96 -3.36
CA GLU A 68 -13.96 14.79 -2.38
C GLU A 68 -15.46 14.56 -2.39
N ARG A 69 -16.08 14.45 -3.57
CA ARG A 69 -17.49 14.08 -3.71
C ARG A 69 -17.79 12.71 -3.10
N ALA A 70 -16.94 11.71 -3.37
CA ALA A 70 -17.07 10.36 -2.80
C ALA A 70 -17.02 10.36 -1.26
N LEU A 71 -16.20 11.23 -0.66
CA LEU A 71 -16.13 11.39 0.79
C LEU A 71 -17.42 11.96 1.40
N ASN A 72 -18.13 12.78 0.64
CA ASN A 72 -19.42 13.35 1.02
C ASN A 72 -20.61 12.44 0.63
N ASN A 73 -20.35 11.21 0.18
CA ASN A 73 -21.35 10.28 -0.37
C ASN A 73 -22.11 10.84 -1.59
N ASP A 74 -21.48 11.78 -2.31
CA ASP A 74 -21.96 12.30 -3.57
C ASP A 74 -21.32 11.49 -4.71
N TYR A 75 -22.09 10.54 -5.25
CA TYR A 75 -21.63 9.61 -6.27
C TYR A 75 -22.12 10.01 -7.65
N SER A 76 -21.27 9.79 -8.66
CA SER A 76 -21.62 9.95 -10.07
C SER A 76 -22.75 9.00 -10.47
N THR A 77 -23.61 9.46 -11.38
CA THR A 77 -24.59 8.61 -12.07
C THR A 77 -23.94 7.70 -13.11
N ASP A 78 -22.77 8.11 -13.62
CA ASP A 78 -21.92 7.28 -14.47
C ASP A 78 -21.32 6.13 -13.65
N ALA A 79 -21.57 4.89 -14.08
CA ALA A 79 -21.19 3.69 -13.33
C ALA A 79 -19.68 3.57 -13.14
N HIS A 80 -18.89 3.83 -14.20
CA HIS A 80 -17.44 3.72 -14.13
C HIS A 80 -16.84 4.75 -13.16
N LYS A 81 -17.26 6.02 -13.24
CA LYS A 81 -16.84 7.05 -12.30
C LYS A 81 -17.25 6.73 -10.86
N ARG A 82 -18.47 6.21 -10.66
CA ARG A 82 -18.95 5.80 -9.34
C ARG A 82 -18.08 4.68 -8.76
N ASP A 83 -17.70 3.71 -9.58
CA ASP A 83 -16.85 2.60 -9.15
C ASP A 83 -15.48 3.11 -8.69
N LEU A 84 -14.86 4.02 -9.46
CA LEU A 84 -13.63 4.72 -9.07
C LEU A 84 -13.77 5.48 -7.74
N GLN A 85 -14.91 6.16 -7.54
CA GLN A 85 -15.23 6.84 -6.29
C GLN A 85 -15.37 5.88 -5.10
N LEU A 86 -15.98 4.70 -5.31
CA LEU A 86 -16.12 3.67 -4.28
C LEU A 86 -14.76 3.07 -3.91
N GLU A 87 -13.91 2.78 -4.89
CA GLU A 87 -12.53 2.35 -4.64
C GLU A 87 -11.74 3.39 -3.86
N ALA A 88 -11.88 4.67 -4.23
CA ALA A 88 -11.20 5.76 -3.55
C ALA A 88 -11.62 5.86 -2.07
N LYS A 89 -12.92 5.80 -1.82
CA LYS A 89 -13.46 5.78 -0.45
C LYS A 89 -13.00 4.56 0.34
N ALA A 90 -12.94 3.38 -0.28
CA ALA A 90 -12.43 2.16 0.35
C ALA A 90 -10.96 2.33 0.75
N HIS A 91 -10.11 2.82 -0.16
CA HIS A 91 -8.70 3.08 0.12
C HIS A 91 -8.51 4.08 1.28
N MET A 92 -9.23 5.20 1.26
CA MET A 92 -9.17 6.19 2.33
C MET A 92 -9.65 5.65 3.68
N THR A 93 -10.66 4.78 3.68
CA THR A 93 -11.16 4.14 4.90
C THR A 93 -10.10 3.23 5.51
N VAL A 94 -9.43 2.40 4.69
CA VAL A 94 -8.35 1.53 5.16
C VAL A 94 -7.14 2.34 5.62
N GLN A 95 -6.77 3.41 4.90
CA GLN A 95 -5.66 4.26 5.33
C GLN A 95 -5.96 4.96 6.67
N LYS A 96 -7.19 5.44 6.89
CA LYS A 96 -7.59 6.03 8.17
C LYS A 96 -7.48 5.04 9.33
N TRP A 97 -7.82 3.78 9.11
CA TRP A 97 -7.64 2.69 10.07
C TRP A 97 -6.15 2.44 10.37
N ILE A 98 -5.27 2.50 9.36
CA ILE A 98 -3.82 2.44 9.57
C ILE A 98 -3.33 3.64 10.39
N ASP A 99 -3.78 4.86 10.03
CA ASP A 99 -3.39 6.11 10.69
C ASP A 99 -3.80 6.13 12.18
N ALA A 100 -4.89 5.44 12.55
CA ALA A 100 -5.35 5.27 13.92
C ALA A 100 -4.50 4.27 14.75
N GLY A 101 -3.53 3.61 14.13
CA GLY A 101 -2.60 2.69 14.80
C GLY A 101 -3.06 1.24 14.86
N ASP A 102 -4.20 0.88 14.25
CA ASP A 102 -4.76 -0.46 14.33
C ASP A 102 -3.92 -1.55 13.61
N LEU A 103 -3.00 -1.15 12.74
CA LEU A 103 -2.05 -2.03 12.04
C LEU A 103 -0.64 -2.03 12.69
N LYS A 104 -0.43 -1.26 13.76
CA LYS A 104 0.89 -1.07 14.38
C LYS A 104 1.56 -2.41 14.73
N GLY A 105 2.83 -2.56 14.36
CA GLY A 105 3.62 -3.79 14.56
C GLY A 105 3.21 -4.98 13.68
N ARG A 106 2.23 -4.80 12.78
CA ARG A 106 1.70 -5.86 11.91
C ARG A 106 1.78 -5.56 10.41
N ALA A 107 2.31 -4.40 10.01
CA ALA A 107 2.35 -3.96 8.60
C ALA A 107 2.91 -5.02 7.64
N VAL A 108 4.01 -5.68 8.03
CA VAL A 108 4.69 -6.70 7.21
C VAL A 108 4.35 -8.14 7.60
N ARG A 109 3.45 -8.32 8.59
CA ARG A 109 3.03 -9.64 9.01
C ARG A 109 2.00 -10.20 8.05
N ARG A 110 1.96 -11.52 7.91
CA ARG A 110 1.02 -12.22 7.02
C ARG A 110 -0.44 -11.88 7.36
N ASP A 111 -0.78 -11.81 8.65
CA ASP A 111 -2.13 -11.44 9.09
C ASP A 111 -2.44 -9.97 8.78
N GLY A 112 -1.49 -9.06 8.99
CA GLY A 112 -1.64 -7.64 8.67
C GLY A 112 -1.85 -7.38 7.18
N ILE A 113 -1.05 -8.02 6.32
CA ILE A 113 -1.18 -7.92 4.84
C ILE A 113 -2.55 -8.42 4.39
N ARG A 114 -3.01 -9.56 4.94
CA ARG A 114 -4.34 -10.11 4.64
C ARG A 114 -5.45 -9.20 5.16
N GLU A 115 -5.27 -8.56 6.30
CA GLU A 115 -6.24 -7.65 6.90
C GLU A 115 -6.40 -6.36 6.09
N ILE A 116 -5.30 -5.78 5.58
CA ILE A 116 -5.36 -4.64 4.65
C ILE A 116 -6.20 -5.01 3.43
N HIS A 117 -5.90 -6.16 2.79
CA HIS A 117 -6.63 -6.64 1.62
C HIS A 117 -8.10 -6.91 1.94
N ARG A 118 -8.38 -7.57 3.07
CA ARG A 118 -9.74 -7.90 3.53
C ARG A 118 -10.59 -6.64 3.68
N ARG A 119 -10.11 -5.67 4.46
CA ARG A 119 -10.84 -4.41 4.71
C ARG A 119 -11.05 -3.60 3.43
N PHE A 120 -10.06 -3.61 2.53
CA PHE A 120 -10.21 -2.93 1.25
C PHE A 120 -11.32 -3.56 0.41
N CYS A 121 -11.27 -4.88 0.20
CA CYS A 121 -12.23 -5.59 -0.65
C CYS A 121 -13.65 -5.66 -0.04
N GLU A 122 -13.80 -5.72 1.29
CA GLU A 122 -15.12 -5.70 1.95
C GLU A 122 -15.89 -4.38 1.74
N LEU A 123 -15.19 -3.30 1.37
CA LEU A 123 -15.79 -2.00 1.08
C LEU A 123 -16.14 -1.82 -0.40
N LEU A 124 -15.77 -2.78 -1.26
CA LEU A 124 -16.07 -2.72 -2.69
C LEU A 124 -17.43 -3.39 -3.00
N PRO A 125 -18.18 -2.87 -3.98
CA PRO A 125 -19.36 -3.57 -4.52
C PRO A 125 -18.95 -4.90 -5.17
N ASP A 126 -19.90 -5.85 -5.22
CA ASP A 126 -19.63 -7.21 -5.73
C ASP A 126 -19.06 -7.18 -7.15
N ASP A 127 -19.54 -6.27 -8.00
CA ASP A 127 -19.12 -6.14 -9.39
C ASP A 127 -17.60 -5.87 -9.54
N LEU A 128 -16.99 -5.21 -8.55
CA LEU A 128 -15.55 -4.93 -8.51
C LEU A 128 -14.72 -6.05 -7.87
N LEU A 129 -15.35 -7.13 -7.41
CA LEU A 129 -14.69 -8.30 -6.81
C LEU A 129 -14.53 -9.45 -7.79
N TRP A 130 -14.40 -9.16 -9.08
CA TRP A 130 -14.23 -10.16 -10.13
C TRP A 130 -13.06 -9.80 -11.06
N VAL A 131 -12.18 -10.77 -11.28
CA VAL A 131 -11.08 -10.66 -12.24
C VAL A 131 -11.37 -11.59 -13.41
N GLU A 132 -11.18 -11.11 -14.63
CA GLU A 132 -11.22 -11.94 -15.84
C GLU A 132 -9.81 -12.43 -16.17
N ASP A 133 -9.65 -13.74 -16.34
CA ASP A 133 -8.41 -14.32 -16.86
C ASP A 133 -8.25 -13.96 -18.35
N PRO A 134 -7.15 -13.30 -18.74
CA PRO A 134 -7.01 -12.78 -20.09
C PRO A 134 -6.91 -13.87 -21.17
N GLU A 135 -6.45 -15.07 -20.81
CA GLU A 135 -6.27 -16.19 -21.76
C GLU A 135 -7.55 -17.03 -21.87
N THR A 136 -8.15 -17.37 -20.73
CA THR A 136 -9.29 -18.30 -20.66
C THR A 136 -10.65 -17.61 -20.66
N LYS A 137 -10.69 -16.30 -20.43
CA LYS A 137 -11.92 -15.49 -20.24
C LYS A 137 -12.78 -15.93 -19.05
N GLU A 138 -12.24 -16.78 -18.19
CA GLU A 138 -12.92 -17.19 -16.97
C GLU A 138 -12.94 -16.04 -15.96
N ARG A 139 -14.12 -15.77 -15.39
CA ARG A 139 -14.26 -14.82 -14.28
C ARG A 139 -14.04 -15.51 -12.96
N VAL A 140 -13.10 -15.00 -12.17
CA VAL A 140 -12.75 -15.52 -10.85
C VAL A 140 -13.06 -14.46 -9.81
N LYS A 141 -13.80 -14.85 -8.77
CA LYS A 141 -14.13 -13.96 -7.66
C LYS A 141 -12.91 -13.69 -6.78
N VAL A 142 -12.66 -12.42 -6.49
CA VAL A 142 -11.72 -11.97 -5.45
C VAL A 142 -12.39 -12.18 -4.10
N VAL A 143 -11.75 -12.98 -3.24
CA VAL A 143 -12.25 -13.20 -1.88
C VAL A 143 -11.45 -12.32 -0.91
N PRO A 144 -12.11 -11.44 -0.13
CA PRO A 144 -11.44 -10.56 0.82
C PRO A 144 -10.47 -11.30 1.75
N GLY A 145 -9.23 -10.84 1.82
CA GLY A 145 -8.17 -11.42 2.68
C GLY A 145 -7.67 -12.83 2.31
N GLU A 146 -8.16 -13.46 1.24
CA GLU A 146 -7.69 -14.78 0.80
C GLU A 146 -6.52 -14.69 -0.18
N LEU A 147 -5.54 -15.57 0.01
CA LEU A 147 -4.45 -15.74 -0.96
C LEU A 147 -4.99 -16.39 -2.24
N ARG A 148 -4.47 -15.98 -3.40
CA ARG A 148 -4.88 -16.58 -4.67
C ARG A 148 -4.53 -18.06 -4.72
N ARG A 149 -5.42 -18.85 -5.31
CA ARG A 149 -5.24 -20.31 -5.50
C ARG A 149 -4.78 -20.67 -6.92
N ARG A 150 -4.66 -19.67 -7.81
CA ARG A 150 -4.36 -19.83 -9.22
C ARG A 150 -3.12 -19.03 -9.63
N LYS A 151 -2.46 -19.48 -10.70
CA LYS A 151 -1.36 -18.73 -11.30
C LYS A 151 -1.92 -17.46 -11.95
N VAL A 152 -1.10 -16.42 -11.97
CA VAL A 152 -1.40 -15.14 -12.61
C VAL A 152 -0.14 -14.65 -13.33
N LYS A 153 -0.28 -13.68 -14.23
CA LYS A 153 0.82 -13.01 -14.92
C LYS A 153 0.60 -11.51 -14.80
N VAL A 154 1.65 -10.77 -14.46
CA VAL A 154 1.60 -9.33 -14.22
C VAL A 154 2.60 -8.66 -15.16
N GLY A 155 2.12 -8.13 -16.28
CA GLY A 155 2.99 -7.68 -17.37
C GLY A 155 3.87 -8.83 -17.87
N THR A 156 5.19 -8.71 -17.70
CA THR A 156 6.17 -9.75 -18.03
C THR A 156 6.55 -10.64 -16.85
N HIS A 157 6.10 -10.31 -15.63
CA HIS A 157 6.42 -11.05 -14.41
C HIS A 157 5.45 -12.22 -14.20
N ILE A 158 6.00 -13.39 -13.85
CA ILE A 158 5.25 -14.57 -13.41
C ILE A 158 5.52 -14.72 -11.90
N PRO A 159 4.56 -14.36 -11.03
CA PRO A 159 4.76 -14.41 -9.59
C PRO A 159 4.90 -15.82 -9.03
N VAL A 160 5.20 -15.89 -7.73
CA VAL A 160 5.34 -17.14 -6.97
C VAL A 160 4.12 -18.06 -7.17
N SER A 161 4.33 -19.37 -7.24
CA SER A 161 3.20 -20.29 -7.39
C SER A 161 2.24 -20.22 -6.18
N PRO A 162 0.91 -20.40 -6.36
CA PRO A 162 -0.07 -20.32 -5.28
C PRO A 162 0.29 -21.17 -4.06
N GLY A 163 0.70 -22.44 -4.28
CA GLY A 163 1.08 -23.35 -3.21
C GLY A 163 2.31 -22.93 -2.42
N ALA A 164 3.14 -22.03 -2.96
CA ALA A 164 4.31 -21.50 -2.28
C ALA A 164 4.03 -20.20 -1.51
N LEU A 165 2.89 -19.54 -1.71
CA LEU A 165 2.55 -18.26 -1.07
C LEU A 165 2.69 -18.28 0.46
N PRO A 166 2.20 -19.30 1.21
CA PRO A 166 2.35 -19.32 2.66
C PRO A 166 3.81 -19.27 3.12
N ARG A 167 4.70 -19.99 2.43
CA ARG A 167 6.13 -20.03 2.74
C ARG A 167 6.81 -18.69 2.42
N PHE A 168 6.49 -18.09 1.27
CA PHE A 168 7.10 -16.83 0.87
C PHE A 168 6.63 -15.65 1.74
N LEU A 169 5.35 -15.62 2.14
CA LEU A 169 4.85 -14.62 3.10
C LEU A 169 5.42 -14.84 4.51
N GLY A 170 5.61 -16.09 4.94
CA GLY A 170 6.30 -16.39 6.19
C GLY A 170 7.73 -15.86 6.20
N ARG A 171 8.48 -16.11 5.11
CA ARG A 171 9.85 -15.58 4.96
C ARG A 171 9.88 -14.05 4.81
N PHE A 172 8.86 -13.46 4.19
CA PHE A 172 8.70 -12.00 4.11
C PHE A 172 8.55 -11.39 5.51
N GLU A 173 7.63 -11.92 6.31
CA GLU A 173 7.40 -11.50 7.69
C GLU A 173 8.65 -11.67 8.56
N GLU A 174 9.32 -12.81 8.48
CA GLU A 174 10.55 -13.09 9.22
C GLU A 174 11.65 -12.06 8.94
N VAL A 175 11.84 -11.68 7.67
CA VAL A 175 12.91 -10.77 7.28
C VAL A 175 12.57 -9.32 7.59
N TYR A 176 11.36 -8.87 7.26
CA TYR A 176 10.99 -7.46 7.42
C TYR A 176 10.46 -7.12 8.82
N GLY A 177 10.03 -8.12 9.61
CA GLY A 177 9.47 -7.94 10.95
C GLY A 177 10.49 -7.73 12.07
N HIS A 178 11.79 -7.92 11.79
CA HIS A 178 12.87 -7.87 12.79
C HIS A 178 13.96 -6.83 12.46
N LEU A 179 13.63 -5.81 11.67
CA LEU A 179 14.58 -4.79 11.26
C LEU A 179 14.84 -3.73 12.35
N SER A 180 16.05 -3.19 12.36
CA SER A 180 16.37 -1.97 13.11
C SER A 180 15.53 -0.79 12.57
N ARG A 181 15.46 0.34 13.28
CA ARG A 181 14.71 1.51 12.80
C ARG A 181 15.24 2.02 11.46
N THR A 182 16.56 2.16 11.33
CA THR A 182 17.18 2.61 10.06
C THR A 182 16.93 1.61 8.94
N ASP A 183 17.08 0.31 9.22
CA ASP A 183 16.78 -0.74 8.25
C ASP A 183 15.30 -0.80 7.87
N SER A 184 14.39 -0.44 8.77
CA SER A 184 12.96 -0.40 8.47
C SER A 184 12.61 0.69 7.46
N ILE A 185 13.29 1.85 7.52
CA ILE A 185 13.12 2.94 6.54
C ILE A 185 13.58 2.48 5.15
N ILE A 186 14.80 1.96 5.06
CA ILE A 186 15.37 1.46 3.80
C ILE A 186 14.55 0.25 3.30
N GLY A 187 14.20 -0.63 4.23
CA GLY A 187 13.45 -1.85 4.03
C GLY A 187 12.03 -1.61 3.55
N ALA A 188 11.43 -0.43 3.79
CA ALA A 188 10.11 -0.09 3.25
C ALA A 188 10.06 -0.19 1.71
N ALA A 189 11.12 0.23 1.03
CA ALA A 189 11.21 0.16 -0.43
C ALA A 189 11.39 -1.29 -0.92
N THR A 190 12.23 -2.08 -0.25
CA THR A 190 12.46 -3.46 -0.67
C THR A 190 11.30 -4.39 -0.28
N ALA A 191 10.63 -4.13 0.85
CA ALA A 191 9.39 -4.78 1.25
C ALA A 191 8.27 -4.49 0.24
N HIS A 192 8.12 -3.23 -0.17
CA HIS A 192 7.16 -2.83 -1.20
C HIS A 192 7.33 -3.65 -2.49
N HIS A 193 8.54 -3.62 -3.04
CA HIS A 193 8.88 -4.38 -4.24
C HIS A 193 8.67 -5.88 -4.02
N ARG A 194 9.13 -6.43 -2.90
CA ARG A 194 9.09 -7.87 -2.66
C ARG A 194 7.67 -8.39 -2.49
N LEU A 195 6.77 -7.62 -1.88
CA LEU A 195 5.35 -8.00 -1.78
C LEU A 195 4.68 -8.05 -3.16
N LEU A 196 4.96 -7.07 -4.03
CA LEU A 196 4.48 -7.06 -5.41
C LEU A 196 5.05 -8.22 -6.24
N TRP A 197 6.31 -8.58 -6.00
CA TRP A 197 6.94 -9.74 -6.64
C TRP A 197 6.31 -11.07 -6.18
N ILE A 198 5.94 -11.20 -4.90
CA ILE A 198 5.18 -12.36 -4.37
C ILE A 198 3.78 -12.40 -5.00
N HIS A 199 3.13 -11.24 -5.11
CA HIS A 199 1.79 -11.05 -5.66
C HIS A 199 0.75 -12.00 -5.03
N PRO A 200 0.45 -11.86 -3.72
CA PRO A 200 -0.33 -12.85 -2.98
C PRO A 200 -1.83 -12.91 -3.29
N PHE A 201 -2.42 -11.84 -3.83
CA PHE A 201 -3.86 -11.74 -4.07
C PHE A 201 -4.20 -11.84 -5.56
N LEU A 202 -5.48 -12.08 -5.89
CA LEU A 202 -5.95 -12.06 -7.28
C LEU A 202 -5.99 -10.63 -7.84
N ASP A 203 -6.34 -9.65 -7.01
CA ASP A 203 -6.32 -8.23 -7.33
C ASP A 203 -5.93 -7.41 -6.08
N GLY A 204 -5.67 -6.11 -6.24
CA GLY A 204 -5.43 -5.18 -5.14
C GLY A 204 -4.01 -5.19 -4.59
N ASN A 205 -3.10 -6.00 -5.16
CA ASN A 205 -1.71 -6.14 -4.70
C ASN A 205 -0.96 -4.80 -4.66
N GLY A 206 -1.13 -3.94 -5.67
CA GLY A 206 -0.55 -2.59 -5.72
C GLY A 206 -0.99 -1.71 -4.56
N ARG A 207 -2.30 -1.63 -4.35
CA ARG A 207 -2.93 -0.88 -3.25
C ARG A 207 -2.47 -1.38 -1.88
N VAL A 208 -2.47 -2.70 -1.68
CA VAL A 208 -1.99 -3.32 -0.43
C VAL A 208 -0.52 -3.00 -0.19
N ALA A 209 0.34 -3.08 -1.20
CA ALA A 209 1.76 -2.78 -1.06
C ALA A 209 2.01 -1.30 -0.71
N ARG A 210 1.24 -0.36 -1.28
CA ARG A 210 1.34 1.07 -0.94
C ARG A 210 0.85 1.36 0.48
N LEU A 211 -0.27 0.76 0.89
CA LEU A 211 -0.80 0.87 2.26
C LEU A 211 0.16 0.27 3.29
N MET A 212 0.79 -0.86 2.98
CA MET A 212 1.87 -1.45 3.79
C MET A 212 3.06 -0.51 3.92
N SER A 213 3.56 0.05 2.81
CA SER A 213 4.68 1.00 2.84
C SER A 213 4.36 2.25 3.64
N HIS A 214 3.13 2.77 3.51
CA HIS A 214 2.64 3.88 4.33
C HIS A 214 2.67 3.51 5.82
N ALA A 215 2.14 2.35 6.20
CA ALA A 215 2.14 1.88 7.59
C ALA A 215 3.55 1.73 8.17
N MET A 216 4.49 1.15 7.41
CA MET A 216 5.88 0.99 7.83
C MET A 216 6.55 2.34 8.12
N LEU A 217 6.37 3.32 7.23
CA LEU A 217 6.97 4.65 7.36
C LEU A 217 6.27 5.48 8.44
N LEU A 218 4.94 5.39 8.54
CA LEU A 218 4.16 6.02 9.61
C LEU A 218 4.68 5.59 10.98
N GLU A 219 4.85 4.28 11.19
CA GLU A 219 5.34 3.73 12.46
C GLU A 219 6.80 4.08 12.74
N THR A 220 7.67 3.97 11.73
CA THR A 220 9.12 4.13 11.93
C THR A 220 9.53 5.60 12.07
N LEU A 221 8.89 6.50 11.34
CA LEU A 221 9.24 7.92 11.27
C LEU A 221 8.29 8.82 12.06
N ASP A 222 7.22 8.26 12.62
CA ASP A 222 6.22 9.01 13.38
C ASP A 222 5.70 10.20 12.56
N THR A 223 5.31 9.93 11.31
CA THR A 223 5.07 10.99 10.31
C THR A 223 3.84 11.86 10.60
N GLY A 224 2.93 11.40 11.46
CA GLY A 224 1.63 12.04 11.65
C GLY A 224 0.73 11.99 10.39
N ALA A 225 1.07 11.13 9.41
CA ALA A 225 0.38 10.99 8.13
C ALA A 225 0.29 12.28 7.28
N ILE A 226 1.21 13.24 7.49
CA ILE A 226 1.21 14.54 6.79
C ILE A 226 2.01 14.56 5.48
N TRP A 227 2.55 13.42 5.04
CA TRP A 227 3.18 13.27 3.73
C TRP A 227 2.98 11.85 3.18
N SER A 228 3.32 11.67 1.91
CA SER A 228 2.92 10.50 1.12
C SER A 228 4.07 9.78 0.44
N VAL A 229 4.21 8.48 0.73
CA VAL A 229 5.05 7.60 -0.11
C VAL A 229 4.45 7.38 -1.50
N ALA A 230 3.12 7.30 -1.61
CA ALA A 230 2.42 7.09 -2.87
C ALA A 230 2.68 8.24 -3.87
N ARG A 231 2.72 9.48 -3.39
CA ARG A 231 3.12 10.65 -4.21
C ARG A 231 4.54 10.51 -4.77
N GLY A 232 5.47 10.02 -3.96
CA GLY A 232 6.85 9.77 -4.40
C GLY A 232 6.93 8.73 -5.52
N LEU A 233 6.18 7.63 -5.35
CA LEU A 233 6.08 6.54 -6.34
C LEU A 233 5.40 6.98 -7.65
N ALA A 234 4.42 7.87 -7.58
CA ALA A 234 3.68 8.33 -8.75
C ALA A 234 4.44 9.34 -9.64
N ARG A 235 5.64 9.80 -9.27
CA ARG A 235 6.39 10.81 -10.05
C ARG A 235 6.88 10.33 -11.42
N SER A 236 6.86 9.03 -11.66
CA SER A 236 7.38 8.39 -12.87
C SER A 236 6.31 7.56 -13.59
N VAL A 237 5.04 7.80 -13.26
CA VAL A 237 3.86 7.25 -13.96
C VAL A 237 3.47 8.21 -15.09
#